data_AF-A0A6V7JCA4-F1
#
_entry.id   AF-A0A6V7JCA4-F1
#
_cell.length_a   1.000
_cell.length_b   1.000
_cell.length_c   1.000
_cell.angle_alpha   90.00
_cell.angle_beta   90.00
_cell.angle_gamma   90.00
#
_symmetry.space_group_name_H-M   'P 1'
#
loop_
_entity.id
_entity.type
_entity.pdbx_description
1 polymer ?
#
loop_
_entity_poly.entity_id
_entity_poly.type
_entity_poly.pdbx_seq_one_letter_code
_entity_poly.pdbx_strand_id
1 'polypeptide(L)'
;ELREEFERESSKTGRPRLLLSMAIPAGIEYLEKGYDLPRLNEYLDFFNLLSYDYHSAFEPAVNHHSPLYGLEEDNEYNYDNELTI
;
A
#
# COMPACT_ATOMS: atom_id res chain seq x y z
N GLU A 1 -14.58 -13.47 -5.84
CA GLU A 1 -14.01 -14.36 -6.89
C GLU A 1 -12.73 -15.08 -6.47
N LEU A 2 -11.53 -14.47 -6.52
CA LEU A 2 -10.27 -15.22 -6.30
C LEU A 2 -10.18 -15.90 -4.92
N ARG A 3 -10.62 -15.21 -3.86
CA ARG A 3 -10.73 -15.78 -2.51
C ARG A 3 -11.65 -17.00 -2.48
N GLU A 4 -12.82 -16.93 -3.12
CA GLU A 4 -13.78 -18.02 -3.16
C GLU A 4 -13.23 -19.25 -3.89
N GLU A 5 -12.48 -19.05 -4.97
CA GLU A 5 -11.85 -20.17 -5.68
C GLU A 5 -10.71 -20.80 -4.87
N PHE A 6 -9.98 -20.02 -4.07
CA PHE A 6 -9.02 -20.57 -3.11
C PHE A 6 -9.71 -21.40 -2.02
N GLU A 7 -10.84 -20.94 -1.47
CA GLU A 7 -11.66 -21.73 -0.53
C GLU A 7 -12.18 -23.03 -1.17
N ARG A 8 -12.61 -22.95 -2.44
CA ARG A 8 -13.12 -24.10 -3.20
C ARG A 8 -12.04 -25.13 -3.50
N GLU A 9 -10.84 -24.70 -3.88
CA GLU A 9 -9.70 -25.60 -4.11
C GLU A 9 -9.32 -26.33 -2.83
N SER A 10 -9.17 -25.59 -1.72
CA SER A 10 -8.86 -26.15 -0.41
C SER A 10 -9.90 -27.19 0.02
N SER A 11 -11.19 -26.89 -0.17
CA SER A 11 -12.29 -27.81 0.13
C SER A 11 -12.26 -29.09 -0.72
N LYS A 12 -11.81 -29.01 -1.98
CA LYS A 12 -11.75 -30.16 -2.91
C LYS A 12 -10.51 -31.03 -2.69
N THR A 13 -9.36 -30.44 -2.37
CA THR A 13 -8.08 -31.15 -2.29
C THR A 13 -7.69 -31.53 -0.86
N GLY A 14 -8.30 -30.90 0.14
CA GLY A 14 -7.93 -31.04 1.55
C GLY A 14 -6.60 -30.36 1.91
N ARG A 15 -6.01 -29.59 0.98
CA ARG A 15 -4.78 -28.82 1.23
C ARG A 15 -5.13 -27.50 1.93
N PRO A 16 -4.18 -26.90 2.68
CA PRO A 16 -4.36 -25.54 3.19
C PRO A 16 -4.69 -24.57 2.06
N ARG A 17 -5.64 -23.67 2.32
CA ARG A 17 -6.02 -22.62 1.38
C ARG A 17 -4.83 -21.74 1.03
N LEU A 18 -4.71 -21.40 -0.25
CA LEU A 18 -3.75 -20.41 -0.74
C LEU A 18 -4.01 -19.03 -0.12
N LEU A 19 -2.93 -18.33 0.25
CA LEU A 19 -3.02 -16.97 0.75
C LEU A 19 -3.26 -15.99 -0.39
N LEU A 20 -4.10 -15.00 -0.14
CA LEU A 20 -4.35 -13.90 -1.06
C LEU A 20 -3.92 -12.58 -0.42
N SER A 21 -2.92 -11.93 -1.02
CA SER A 21 -2.39 -10.64 -0.57
C SER A 21 -2.38 -9.61 -1.69
N MET A 22 -2.33 -8.33 -1.34
CA MET A 22 -2.26 -7.22 -2.29
C MET A 22 -1.17 -6.23 -1.90
N ALA A 23 -0.44 -5.70 -2.88
CA ALA A 23 0.42 -4.53 -2.70
C ALA A 23 -0.42 -3.25 -2.82
N ILE A 24 -0.31 -2.33 -1.86
CA ILE A 24 -1.08 -1.08 -1.83
C ILE A 24 -0.15 0.13 -1.66
N PRO A 25 -0.46 1.28 -2.28
CA PRO A 25 0.35 2.49 -2.12
C PRO A 25 0.29 2.99 -0.66
N ALA A 26 1.34 3.68 -0.21
CA ALA A 26 1.33 4.38 1.08
C ALA A 26 0.62 5.74 1.04
N GLY A 27 0.30 6.20 -0.17
CA GLY A 27 -0.33 7.48 -0.41
C GLY A 27 -1.80 7.54 -0.07
N ILE A 28 -2.18 8.49 0.79
CA ILE A 28 -3.54 8.60 1.30
C ILE A 28 -4.51 8.95 0.16
N GLU A 29 -4.13 9.84 -0.75
CA GLU A 29 -4.99 10.25 -1.86
C GLU A 29 -5.33 9.07 -2.78
N TYR A 30 -4.33 8.25 -3.13
CA TYR A 30 -4.58 7.04 -3.93
C TYR A 30 -5.42 6.02 -3.20
N LEU A 31 -5.21 5.84 -1.89
CA LEU A 31 -6.01 4.93 -1.07
C LEU A 31 -7.48 5.36 -1.06
N GLU A 32 -7.77 6.63 -0.80
CA GLU A 32 -9.13 7.17 -0.72
C GLU A 32 -9.88 7.12 -2.06
N LYS A 33 -9.18 7.36 -3.18
CA LYS A 33 -9.80 7.39 -4.52
C LYS A 33 -9.86 6.03 -5.21
N GLY A 34 -8.93 5.13 -4.91
CA GLY A 34 -8.72 3.90 -5.68
C GLY A 34 -9.17 2.62 -4.98
N TYR A 35 -9.37 2.62 -3.66
CA TYR A 35 -9.51 1.38 -2.89
C TYR A 35 -10.68 1.43 -1.91
N ASP A 36 -11.59 0.46 -2.03
CA ASP A 36 -12.55 0.15 -0.97
C ASP A 36 -11.87 -0.76 0.06
N LEU A 37 -11.08 -0.15 0.95
CA LEU A 37 -10.30 -0.87 1.97
C LEU A 37 -11.17 -1.75 2.89
N PRO A 38 -12.33 -1.30 3.40
CA PRO A 38 -13.23 -2.16 4.17
C PRO A 38 -13.61 -3.43 3.41
N ARG A 39 -14.00 -3.30 2.13
CA ARG A 39 -14.39 -4.46 1.32
C ARG A 39 -13.20 -5.37 1.02
N LEU A 40 -12.03 -4.81 0.72
CA LEU A 40 -10.82 -5.58 0.44
C LEU A 40 -10.35 -6.38 1.67
N ASN A 41 -10.49 -5.81 2.87
CA ASN A 41 -10.11 -6.45 4.13
C ASN A 41 -10.96 -7.70 4.45
N GLU A 42 -12.14 -7.85 3.84
CA GLU A 42 -12.95 -9.08 3.96
C GLU A 42 -12.36 -10.27 3.18
N TYR A 43 -11.56 -10.00 2.14
CA TYR A 43 -11.11 -11.04 1.21
C TYR A 43 -9.61 -11.35 1.28
N LEU A 44 -8.80 -10.34 1.58
CA LEU A 44 -7.35 -10.47 1.64
C LEU A 44 -6.92 -11.02 3.00
N ASP A 45 -5.86 -11.84 3.00
CA ASP A 45 -5.25 -12.32 4.23
C ASP A 45 -4.33 -11.26 4.86
N PHE A 46 -3.67 -10.44 4.04
CA PHE A 46 -2.90 -9.28 4.47
C PHE A 46 -2.59 -8.34 3.29
N PHE A 47 -2.18 -7.12 3.62
CA PHE A 47 -1.70 -6.11 2.69
C PHE A 47 -0.18 -5.96 2.80
N ASN A 48 0.48 -5.73 1.67
CA ASN A 48 1.87 -5.30 1.60
C ASN A 48 1.86 -3.79 1.32
N LEU A 49 2.12 -2.97 2.34
CA LEU A 49 2.17 -1.52 2.18
C LEU A 49 3.47 -1.11 1.49
N LEU A 50 3.35 -0.47 0.33
CA LEU A 50 4.46 0.06 -0.46
C LEU A 50 4.93 1.38 0.18
N SER A 51 5.53 1.26 1.36
CA SER A 51 6.05 2.36 2.20
C SER A 51 7.42 2.84 1.71
N TYR A 52 7.49 3.14 0.43
CA TYR A 52 8.68 3.60 -0.29
C TYR A 52 8.26 4.37 -1.54
N ASP A 53 9.23 4.87 -2.30
CA ASP A 53 9.00 5.77 -3.45
C ASP A 53 8.39 7.12 -3.06
N TYR A 54 8.35 7.50 -1.78
CA TYR A 54 7.74 8.76 -1.31
C TYR A 54 8.29 10.02 -2.00
N HIS A 55 9.52 9.93 -2.51
CA HIS A 55 10.18 10.99 -3.23
C HIS A 55 10.74 10.47 -4.56
N SER A 56 10.69 11.30 -5.60
CA SER A 56 11.13 10.97 -6.95
C SER A 56 12.31 11.82 -7.43
N ALA A 57 13.02 11.35 -8.46
CA ALA A 57 14.10 12.10 -9.09
C ALA A 57 13.66 13.39 -9.82
N PHE A 58 12.36 13.65 -9.91
CA PHE A 58 11.79 14.83 -10.57
C PHE A 58 11.49 15.98 -9.59
N GLU A 59 11.70 15.78 -8.29
CA GLU A 59 11.59 16.82 -7.28
C GLU A 59 12.76 17.83 -7.37
N PRO A 60 12.53 19.09 -6.98
CA PRO A 60 13.56 20.13 -7.01
C PRO A 60 14.66 19.94 -5.97
N ALA A 61 14.46 19.06 -4.99
CA ALA A 61 15.39 18.76 -3.90
C ALA A 61 15.56 17.26 -3.70
N VAL A 62 16.74 16.86 -3.23
CA VAL A 62 17.02 15.47 -2.85
C VAL A 62 16.34 15.16 -1.53
N ASN A 63 15.65 14.02 -1.46
CA ASN A 63 15.00 13.56 -0.24
C ASN A 63 15.11 12.04 -0.09
N HIS A 64 14.74 11.51 1.09
CA HIS A 64 14.91 10.10 1.42
C HIS A 64 13.82 9.24 0.76
N HIS A 65 14.18 8.08 0.21
CA HIS A 65 13.23 7.23 -0.55
C HIS A 65 12.09 6.62 0.29
N SER A 66 12.37 6.35 1.56
CA SER A 66 11.45 5.74 2.53
C SER A 66 11.70 6.31 3.93
N PRO A 67 11.36 7.58 4.19
CA PRO A 67 11.62 8.21 5.48
C PRO A 67 10.69 7.59 6.53
N LEU A 68 11.23 7.25 7.70
CA LEU A 68 10.41 6.73 8.82
C LEU A 68 9.55 7.83 9.45
N TYR A 69 10.04 9.07 9.42
CA TYR A 69 9.37 10.27 9.91
C TYR A 69 9.55 11.38 8.89
N GLY A 70 8.59 12.31 8.81
CA GLY A 70 8.77 13.57 8.10
C GLY A 70 9.93 14.39 8.69
N LEU A 71 10.39 15.38 7.95
CA LEU A 71 11.39 16.33 8.38
C LEU A 71 10.83 17.21 9.51
N GLU A 72 11.58 17.37 10.61
CA GLU A 72 11.16 18.20 11.75
C GLU A 72 11.18 19.70 11.45
N GLU A 73 12.03 20.13 10.51
CA GLU A 73 12.16 21.54 10.12
C GLU A 73 11.38 21.82 8.83
N ASP A 74 10.47 22.78 8.90
CA ASP A 74 9.84 23.35 7.72
C ASP A 74 10.89 24.04 6.86
N ASN A 75 11.07 23.57 5.63
CA ASN A 75 11.83 24.27 4.59
C ASN A 75 10.99 24.38 3.32
N GLU A 76 11.37 25.23 2.37
CA GLU A 76 10.60 25.47 1.13
C GLU A 76 10.44 24.20 0.24
N TYR A 77 11.21 23.15 0.53
CA TYR A 77 11.17 21.83 -0.11
C TYR A 77 10.66 20.74 0.83
N ASN A 78 10.16 21.13 2.01
CA ASN A 78 9.51 20.22 2.93
C ASN A 78 8.08 20.01 2.45
N TYR A 79 7.93 19.08 1.50
CA TYR A 79 6.65 18.60 1.01
C TYR A 79 6.03 17.55 1.96
N ASP A 80 6.31 17.57 3.28
CA ASP A 80 5.74 16.61 4.23
C ASP A 80 4.19 16.66 4.30
N ASN A 81 3.59 17.78 3.86
CA ASN A 81 2.13 17.91 3.70
C ASN A 81 1.62 17.51 2.29
N GLU A 82 2.51 17.21 1.37
CA GLU A 82 2.27 16.77 0.00
C GLU A 82 3.14 15.54 -0.29
N LEU A 83 3.09 14.52 0.59
CA LEU A 83 3.54 13.17 0.20
C LEU A 83 2.89 12.91 -1.16
N THR A 84 3.68 12.95 -2.23
CA THR A 84 3.18 13.12 -3.61
C THR A 84 2.77 11.75 -4.17
N ILE A 85 2.15 10.97 -3.29
CA ILE A 85 1.55 9.66 -3.47
C ILE A 85 0.28 9.67 -2.63
#